data_AF-A0A1G8I490-F1
#
_entry.id   AF-A0A1G8I490-F1
#
_cell.length_a   1.000
_cell.length_b   1.000
_cell.length_c   1.000
_cell.angle_alpha   90.00
_cell.angle_beta   90.00
_cell.angle_gamma   90.00
#
_symmetry.space_group_name_H-M   'P 1'
#
loop_
_entity.id
_entity.type
_entity.pdbx_description
1 polymer ?
#
loop_
_entity_poly.entity_id
_entity_poly.type
_entity_poly.pdbx_seq_one_letter_code
_entity_poly.pdbx_strand_id
1 'polypeptide(L)'
;MKYQKTGIMSLSNLLIIFSSSFMALFPVINPLGNGFVVNGFFTDLDPQQRKAAIQKLTFNFIMIGVGTLVIGHLFLLIFGLAIPVIQLGGGILICKTAMELLGDSGSTDKGEEASQNVDGFRWKNIEQKIFYPITFPISIGPGSISVIFTLMASASVKGKLLQTGINYLVIALVIICMAAIFYVFLSQGQRFIQRLGPVGNQIINKLVAFFTFCIGIQISVTGISQIFHLNIL
;
A
#
# COMPACT_ATOMS: atom_id res chain seq x y z
N MET A 1 9.47 -28.57 36.89
CA MET A 1 10.82 -28.12 36.50
C MET A 1 10.91 -28.04 34.98
N LYS A 2 11.18 -26.82 34.47
CA LYS A 2 11.91 -26.48 33.24
C LYS A 2 11.77 -27.41 32.01
N TYR A 3 10.94 -26.98 31.05
CA TYR A 3 11.43 -26.78 29.68
C TYR A 3 11.01 -25.40 29.18
N GLN A 4 11.94 -24.49 29.40
CA GLN A 4 12.08 -23.17 28.82
C GLN A 4 12.02 -23.31 27.29
N LYS A 5 10.83 -23.08 26.71
CA LYS A 5 10.61 -23.07 25.26
C LYS A 5 11.24 -21.78 24.71
N THR A 6 12.52 -21.87 24.42
CA THR A 6 13.32 -20.85 23.73
C THR A 6 12.59 -20.42 22.46
N GLY A 7 11.95 -19.26 22.52
CA GLY A 7 12.26 -18.06 21.72
C GLY A 7 12.21 -18.11 20.19
N ILE A 8 11.95 -19.24 19.54
CA ILE A 8 11.80 -19.31 18.09
C ILE A 8 10.32 -19.19 17.77
N MET A 9 9.93 -18.09 17.12
CA MET A 9 8.60 -17.96 16.55
C MET A 9 8.36 -19.14 15.60
N SER A 10 7.29 -19.90 15.81
CA SER A 10 6.95 -20.99 14.89
C SER A 10 6.83 -20.42 13.47
N LEU A 11 7.39 -21.12 12.47
CA LEU A 11 7.28 -20.76 11.06
C LEU A 11 5.82 -20.46 10.66
N SER A 12 4.88 -21.18 11.26
CA SER A 12 3.44 -20.97 11.10
C SER A 12 2.99 -19.55 11.47
N ASN A 13 3.50 -18.96 12.55
CA ASN A 13 3.12 -17.61 12.97
C ASN A 13 3.67 -16.55 12.01
N LEU A 14 4.89 -16.72 11.52
CA LEU A 14 5.48 -15.83 10.52
C LEU A 14 4.69 -15.87 9.22
N LEU A 15 4.28 -17.06 8.77
CA LEU A 15 3.43 -17.24 7.59
C LEU A 15 2.05 -16.61 7.76
N ILE A 16 1.46 -16.67 8.95
CA ILE A 16 0.19 -16.02 9.26
C ILE A 16 0.35 -14.50 9.17
N ILE A 17 1.39 -13.91 9.77
CA ILE A 17 1.65 -12.47 9.73
C ILE A 17 1.91 -12.01 8.29
N PHE A 18 2.70 -12.77 7.54
CA PHE A 18 2.97 -12.48 6.13
C PHE A 18 1.68 -12.46 5.32
N SER A 19 0.88 -13.52 5.43
CA SER A 19 -0.36 -13.67 4.65
C SER A 19 -1.40 -12.61 5.03
N SER A 20 -1.60 -12.34 6.33
CA SER A 20 -2.55 -11.34 6.79
C SER A 20 -2.13 -9.92 6.37
N SER A 21 -0.84 -9.60 6.48
CA SER A 21 -0.29 -8.31 6.03
C SER A 21 -0.42 -8.16 4.53
N PHE A 22 -0.16 -9.22 3.76
CA PHE A 22 -0.32 -9.24 2.32
C PHE A 22 -1.78 -9.00 1.93
N MET A 23 -2.72 -9.72 2.54
CA MET A 23 -4.15 -9.57 2.25
C MET A 23 -4.71 -8.21 2.68
N ALA A 24 -4.15 -7.58 3.71
CA ALA A 24 -4.52 -6.22 4.12
C ALA A 24 -3.98 -5.14 3.17
N LEU A 25 -2.72 -5.27 2.74
CA LEU A 25 -2.05 -4.27 1.90
C LEU A 25 -2.43 -4.37 0.42
N PHE A 26 -2.61 -5.58 -0.12
CA PHE A 26 -2.82 -5.80 -1.56
C PHE A 26 -4.02 -5.03 -2.11
N PRO A 27 -5.22 -5.09 -1.51
CA PRO A 27 -6.39 -4.38 -2.05
C PRO A 27 -6.24 -2.86 -1.92
N VAL A 28 -5.65 -2.40 -0.82
CA VAL A 28 -5.50 -0.98 -0.50
C VAL A 28 -4.46 -0.31 -1.42
N ILE A 29 -3.35 -1.01 -1.72
CA ILE A 29 -2.35 -0.57 -2.71
C ILE A 29 -2.91 -0.68 -4.13
N ASN A 30 -3.83 -1.61 -4.39
CA ASN A 30 -4.43 -1.90 -5.70
C ASN A 30 -3.39 -1.84 -6.85
N PRO A 31 -2.38 -2.71 -6.87
CA PRO A 31 -1.32 -2.65 -7.88
C PRO A 31 -1.85 -2.80 -9.32
N LEU A 32 -3.04 -3.38 -9.50
CA LEU A 32 -3.73 -3.49 -10.77
C LEU A 32 -4.27 -2.14 -11.25
N GLY A 33 -5.15 -1.53 -10.46
CA GLY A 33 -5.77 -0.25 -10.82
C GLY A 33 -4.79 0.90 -10.84
N ASN A 34 -3.95 1.00 -9.80
CA ASN A 34 -2.89 2.01 -9.76
C ASN A 34 -1.86 1.74 -10.86
N GLY A 35 -1.62 0.48 -11.21
CA GLY A 35 -0.73 0.11 -12.32
C GLY A 35 -1.26 0.61 -13.65
N PHE A 36 -2.58 0.60 -13.86
CA PHE A 36 -3.21 1.18 -15.06
C PHE A 36 -3.02 2.70 -15.11
N VAL A 37 -3.37 3.40 -14.03
CA VAL A 37 -3.26 4.87 -13.93
C VAL A 37 -1.80 5.31 -14.12
N VAL A 38 -0.87 4.67 -13.42
CA VAL A 38 0.57 4.97 -13.49
C VAL A 38 1.15 4.65 -14.86
N ASN A 39 0.74 3.56 -15.51
CA ASN A 39 1.19 3.29 -16.89
C ASN A 39 0.76 4.39 -17.86
N GLY A 40 -0.38 5.05 -17.64
CA GLY A 40 -0.82 6.21 -18.42
C GLY A 40 0.23 7.32 -18.47
N PHE A 41 0.89 7.61 -17.34
CA PHE A 41 1.99 8.60 -17.25
C PHE A 41 3.26 8.20 -18.00
N PHE A 42 3.42 6.92 -18.35
CA PHE A 42 4.62 6.37 -18.99
C PHE A 42 4.41 5.97 -20.46
N THR A 43 3.24 6.26 -21.04
CA THR A 43 2.85 5.81 -22.39
C THR A 43 3.76 6.37 -23.49
N ASP A 44 4.21 7.62 -23.36
CA ASP A 44 5.02 8.33 -24.36
C ASP A 44 6.53 8.26 -24.09
N LEU A 45 6.97 7.45 -23.13
CA LEU A 45 8.38 7.33 -22.78
C LEU A 45 9.10 6.30 -23.63
N ASP A 46 10.34 6.60 -24.00
CA ASP A 46 11.24 5.63 -24.63
C ASP A 46 11.48 4.43 -23.67
N PRO A 47 11.72 3.20 -24.16
CA PRO A 47 11.84 2.02 -23.30
C PRO A 47 12.90 2.14 -22.20
N GLN A 48 14.01 2.86 -22.45
CA GLN A 48 15.03 3.11 -21.44
C GLN A 48 14.54 4.06 -20.34
N GLN A 49 13.88 5.15 -20.73
CA GLN A 49 13.28 6.12 -19.81
C GLN A 49 12.16 5.48 -18.99
N ARG A 50 11.28 4.71 -19.62
CA ARG A 50 10.21 3.97 -18.94
C ARG A 50 10.76 3.01 -17.89
N LYS A 51 11.82 2.26 -18.20
CA LYS A 51 12.46 1.37 -17.22
C LYS A 51 13.04 2.16 -16.03
N ALA A 52 13.74 3.26 -16.30
CA ALA A 52 14.28 4.12 -15.24
C ALA A 52 13.17 4.73 -14.38
N ALA A 53 12.03 5.12 -14.97
CA ALA A 53 10.90 5.69 -14.24
C ALA A 53 10.26 4.66 -13.30
N ILE A 54 10.02 3.44 -13.81
CA ILE A 54 9.48 2.34 -13.01
C ILE A 54 10.44 2.00 -11.86
N GLN A 55 11.75 1.94 -12.11
CA GLN A 55 12.74 1.67 -11.06
C GLN A 55 12.73 2.75 -9.97
N LYS A 56 12.72 4.03 -10.35
CA LYS A 56 12.64 5.15 -9.39
C LYS A 56 11.33 5.12 -8.60
N LEU A 57 10.22 4.82 -9.26
CA LEU A 57 8.92 4.68 -8.61
C LEU A 57 8.91 3.54 -7.59
N THR A 58 9.42 2.36 -7.97
CA THR A 58 9.50 1.21 -7.08
C THR A 58 10.42 1.49 -5.89
N PHE A 59 11.53 2.18 -6.12
CA PHE A 59 12.42 2.61 -5.04
C PHE A 59 11.71 3.57 -4.07
N ASN A 60 11.03 4.60 -4.60
CA ASN A 60 10.26 5.53 -3.79
C ASN A 60 9.14 4.83 -3.01
N PHE A 61 8.46 3.86 -3.62
CA PHE A 61 7.41 3.06 -2.97
C PHE A 61 7.98 2.31 -1.76
N ILE A 62 9.12 1.64 -1.92
CA ILE A 62 9.80 0.92 -0.83
C ILE A 62 10.26 1.92 0.24
N MET A 63 10.87 3.05 -0.16
CA MET A 63 11.30 4.10 0.75
C MET A 63 10.15 4.65 1.61
N ILE A 64 9.00 4.94 1.02
CA ILE A 64 7.84 5.46 1.75
C ILE A 64 7.23 4.36 2.64
N GLY A 65 7.08 3.14 2.13
CA GLY A 65 6.49 2.04 2.89
C GLY A 65 7.34 1.63 4.09
N VAL A 66 8.63 1.36 3.86
CA VAL A 66 9.59 1.01 4.92
C VAL A 66 9.86 2.20 5.83
N GLY A 67 9.96 3.42 5.27
CA GLY A 67 10.09 4.65 6.05
C GLY A 67 8.92 4.84 7.02
N THR A 68 7.69 4.62 6.56
CA THR A 68 6.49 4.62 7.42
C THR A 68 6.58 3.55 8.50
N LEU A 69 7.04 2.34 8.16
CA LEU A 69 7.18 1.25 9.12
C LEU A 69 8.23 1.56 10.21
N VAL A 70 9.33 2.22 9.86
CA VAL A 70 10.43 2.54 10.78
C VAL A 70 10.11 3.78 11.62
N ILE A 71 9.68 4.87 10.97
CA ILE A 71 9.38 6.15 11.62
C ILE A 71 8.07 6.06 12.40
N GLY A 72 7.16 5.16 12.01
CA GLY A 72 5.81 5.20 12.52
C GLY A 72 5.72 4.99 14.03
N HIS A 73 6.54 4.14 14.63
CA HIS A 73 6.59 3.98 16.09
C HIS A 73 6.99 5.28 16.79
N LEU A 74 7.97 6.03 16.24
CA LEU A 74 8.37 7.34 16.76
C LEU A 74 7.22 8.35 16.62
N PHE A 75 6.50 8.32 15.50
CA PHE A 75 5.34 9.18 15.29
C PHE A 75 4.24 8.90 16.32
N LEU A 76 3.93 7.63 16.59
CA LEU A 76 2.97 7.25 17.62
C LEU A 76 3.35 7.77 19.01
N LEU A 77 4.64 7.73 19.36
CA LEU A 77 5.15 8.23 20.64
C LEU A 77 5.06 9.75 20.75
N ILE A 78 5.46 10.49 19.71
CA ILE A 78 5.47 11.96 19.73
C ILE A 78 4.05 12.52 19.88
N PHE A 79 3.09 11.96 19.16
CA PHE A 79 1.70 12.41 19.21
C PHE A 79 0.89 11.77 20.36
N GLY A 80 1.47 10.83 21.11
CA GLY A 80 0.78 10.10 22.17
C GLY A 80 -0.43 9.29 21.66
N LEU A 81 -0.40 8.85 20.40
CA LEU A 81 -1.55 8.19 19.77
C LEU A 81 -1.62 6.74 20.20
N ALA A 82 -2.78 6.35 20.74
CA ALA A 82 -3.04 4.95 21.05
C ALA A 82 -3.24 4.15 19.75
N ILE A 83 -2.71 2.92 19.74
CA ILE A 83 -2.87 1.94 18.65
C ILE A 83 -4.33 1.84 18.14
N PRO A 84 -5.35 1.73 19.02
CA PRO A 84 -6.75 1.60 18.58
C PRO A 84 -7.27 2.84 17.83
N VAL A 85 -6.78 4.03 18.17
CA VAL A 85 -7.19 5.29 17.53
C VAL A 85 -6.67 5.34 16.09
N ILE A 86 -5.46 4.85 15.87
CA ILE A 86 -4.84 4.76 14.54
C ILE A 86 -5.58 3.73 13.68
N GLN A 87 -5.98 2.60 14.27
CA GLN A 87 -6.81 1.62 13.57
C GLN A 87 -8.14 2.25 13.17
N LEU A 88 -8.84 2.94 14.08
CA LEU A 88 -10.09 3.58 13.76
C LEU A 88 -9.95 4.66 12.66
N GLY A 89 -9.07 5.64 12.85
CA GLY A 89 -8.86 6.70 11.87
C GLY A 89 -8.36 6.16 10.53
N GLY A 90 -7.52 5.14 10.59
CA GLY A 90 -6.99 4.46 9.44
C GLY A 90 -8.03 3.69 8.64
N GLY A 91 -8.84 2.88 9.31
CA GLY A 91 -9.96 2.16 8.71
C GLY A 91 -10.96 3.10 8.03
N ILE A 92 -11.28 4.24 8.65
CA ILE A 92 -12.13 5.29 8.06
C ILE A 92 -11.51 5.84 6.77
N LEU A 93 -10.20 6.11 6.78
CA LEU A 93 -9.49 6.63 5.61
C LEU A 93 -9.47 5.62 4.45
N ILE A 94 -9.26 4.33 4.77
CA ILE A 94 -9.35 3.22 3.80
C ILE A 94 -10.75 3.14 3.21
N CYS A 95 -11.80 3.23 4.05
CA CYS A 95 -13.19 3.26 3.58
C CYS A 95 -13.44 4.43 2.63
N LYS A 96 -12.94 5.63 2.96
CA LYS A 96 -13.05 6.80 2.07
C LYS A 96 -12.36 6.55 0.73
N THR A 97 -11.12 6.06 0.73
CA THR A 97 -10.39 5.73 -0.50
C THR A 97 -11.13 4.67 -1.32
N ALA A 98 -11.68 3.65 -0.67
CA ALA A 98 -12.46 2.62 -1.33
C ALA A 98 -13.76 3.18 -1.95
N MET A 99 -14.45 4.09 -1.27
CA MET A 99 -15.63 4.77 -1.79
C MET A 99 -15.31 5.64 -3.00
N GLU A 100 -14.17 6.34 -2.99
CA GLU A 100 -13.69 7.10 -4.16
C GLU A 100 -13.43 6.16 -5.34
N LEU A 101 -12.79 5.01 -5.12
CA LEU A 101 -12.55 3.99 -6.16
C LEU A 101 -13.85 3.33 -6.67
N LEU A 102 -14.86 3.15 -5.81
CA LEU A 102 -16.18 2.65 -6.18
C LEU A 102 -17.01 3.69 -6.95
N GLY A 103 -16.87 4.97 -6.60
CA GLY A 103 -17.56 6.09 -7.23
C GLY A 103 -16.93 6.54 -8.55
N ASP A 104 -15.65 6.25 -8.76
CA ASP A 104 -14.98 6.55 -10.02
C ASP A 104 -15.56 5.67 -11.15
N SER A 105 -16.21 6.33 -12.10
CA SER A 105 -16.84 5.72 -13.28
C SER A 105 -15.83 5.38 -14.38
N GLY A 106 -14.53 5.58 -14.12
CA GLY A 106 -13.49 5.42 -15.13
C GLY A 106 -13.37 6.61 -16.07
N SER A 107 -13.88 7.78 -15.66
CA SER A 107 -13.53 9.05 -16.31
C SER A 107 -12.06 9.31 -16.04
N THR A 108 -11.26 9.00 -17.05
CA THR A 108 -9.83 9.26 -17.15
C THR A 108 -9.63 10.78 -17.24
N ASP A 109 -9.89 11.49 -16.14
CA ASP A 109 -9.81 12.96 -16.07
C ASP A 109 -8.82 13.42 -14.97
N LYS A 110 -7.88 12.55 -14.61
CA LYS A 110 -6.70 12.92 -13.81
C LYS A 110 -5.40 12.81 -14.61
N GLY A 111 -5.50 13.10 -15.91
CA GLY A 111 -4.39 13.08 -16.87
C GLY A 111 -4.37 14.24 -17.86
N GLU A 112 -5.36 15.13 -17.84
CA GLU A 112 -5.37 16.32 -18.71
C GLU A 112 -4.80 17.52 -17.97
N GLU A 113 -3.46 17.60 -17.93
CA GLU A 113 -2.75 18.88 -17.93
C GLU A 113 -1.25 18.63 -18.20
N ALA A 114 -0.92 18.61 -19.50
CA ALA A 114 0.27 19.26 -20.08
C ALA A 114 0.49 18.75 -21.51
N SER A 115 -0.28 19.30 -22.44
CA SER A 115 0.14 19.40 -23.83
C SER A 115 1.32 20.37 -23.95
N GLN A 116 2.21 20.04 -24.89
CA GLN A 116 3.25 20.88 -25.51
C GLN A 116 4.71 20.81 -25.00
N ASN A 117 5.57 20.40 -25.95
CA ASN A 117 6.92 20.88 -26.26
C ASN A 117 8.19 20.12 -25.76
N VAL A 118 8.88 19.56 -26.78
CA VAL A 118 10.33 19.28 -26.95
C VAL A 118 10.95 18.18 -26.07
N ASP A 119 11.41 17.13 -26.76
CA ASP A 119 11.83 15.79 -26.28
C ASP A 119 12.96 15.74 -25.23
N GLY A 120 13.59 16.86 -24.87
CA GLY A 120 14.58 16.95 -23.80
C GLY A 120 14.02 17.31 -22.41
N PHE A 121 12.88 18.02 -22.34
CA PHE A 121 12.29 18.49 -21.07
C PHE A 121 11.26 17.52 -20.47
N ARG A 122 10.73 16.58 -21.26
CA ARG A 122 9.67 15.65 -20.84
C ARG A 122 10.13 14.66 -19.77
N TRP A 123 11.34 14.11 -19.91
CA TRP A 123 11.92 13.22 -18.89
C TRP A 123 12.08 13.93 -17.54
N LYS A 124 12.58 15.17 -17.54
CA LYS A 124 12.80 15.94 -16.32
C LYS A 124 11.46 16.28 -15.63
N ASN A 125 10.42 16.58 -16.40
CA ASN A 125 9.08 16.82 -15.88
C ASN A 125 8.43 15.55 -15.30
N ILE A 126 8.60 14.40 -15.97
CA ILE A 126 8.10 13.11 -15.45
C ILE A 126 8.91 12.70 -14.22
N GLU A 127 10.23 12.88 -14.22
CA GLU A 127 11.11 12.57 -13.10
C GLU A 127 10.70 13.30 -11.81
N GLN A 128 10.32 14.57 -11.92
CA GLN A 128 9.76 15.33 -10.79
C GLN A 128 8.39 14.78 -10.35
N LYS A 129 7.57 14.31 -11.29
CA LYS A 129 6.25 13.72 -11.01
C LYS A 129 6.33 12.30 -10.41
N ILE A 130 7.45 11.58 -10.60
CA ILE A 130 7.62 10.20 -10.11
C ILE A 130 7.43 10.15 -8.60
N PHE A 131 8.03 11.06 -7.84
CA PHE A 131 7.84 11.08 -6.38
C PHE A 131 6.42 11.54 -6.02
N TYR A 132 6.02 12.71 -6.53
CA TYR A 132 4.70 13.29 -6.32
C TYR A 132 4.12 13.79 -7.65
N PRO A 133 2.91 13.38 -8.07
CA PRO A 133 1.94 12.56 -7.34
C PRO A 133 2.03 11.04 -7.60
N ILE A 134 2.90 10.58 -8.51
CA ILE A 134 2.83 9.21 -9.07
C ILE A 134 3.11 8.14 -8.01
N THR A 135 4.20 8.28 -7.24
CA THR A 135 4.45 7.35 -6.13
C THR A 135 3.51 7.67 -4.98
N PHE A 136 3.49 8.93 -4.53
CA PHE A 136 2.60 9.38 -3.46
C PHE A 136 1.76 10.57 -3.93
N PRO A 137 0.42 10.54 -3.83
CA PRO A 137 -0.40 9.53 -3.16
C PRO A 137 -0.95 8.44 -4.08
N ILE A 138 -0.66 8.45 -5.39
CA ILE A 138 -1.34 7.55 -6.35
C ILE A 138 -1.00 6.08 -6.09
N SER A 139 0.28 5.73 -5.93
CA SER A 139 0.69 4.32 -5.76
C SER A 139 0.67 3.85 -4.31
N ILE A 140 1.31 4.61 -3.42
CA ILE A 140 1.27 4.42 -1.98
C ILE A 140 0.54 5.62 -1.39
N GLY A 141 -0.74 5.41 -1.08
CA GLY A 141 -1.61 6.47 -0.60
C GLY A 141 -1.66 6.57 0.91
N PRO A 142 -2.40 7.55 1.43
CA PRO A 142 -2.62 7.69 2.87
C PRO A 142 -3.36 6.47 3.46
N GLY A 143 -4.22 5.81 2.68
CA GLY A 143 -4.83 4.53 3.07
C GLY A 143 -3.79 3.41 3.27
N SER A 144 -2.80 3.29 2.38
CA SER A 144 -1.72 2.30 2.51
C SER A 144 -0.85 2.58 3.75
N ILE A 145 -0.53 3.85 4.00
CA ILE A 145 0.19 4.29 5.21
C ILE A 145 -0.58 3.89 6.47
N SER A 146 -1.90 4.11 6.49
CA SER A 146 -2.77 3.70 7.59
C SER A 146 -2.73 2.18 7.85
N VAL A 147 -2.74 1.36 6.80
CA VAL A 147 -2.63 -0.10 6.94
C VAL A 147 -1.28 -0.48 7.52
N ILE A 148 -0.19 0.13 7.03
CA ILE A 148 1.16 -0.11 7.57
C ILE A 148 1.22 0.21 9.06
N PHE A 149 0.65 1.35 9.47
CA PHE A 149 0.54 1.69 10.89
C PHE A 149 -0.28 0.68 11.69
N THR A 150 -1.42 0.25 11.16
CA THR A 150 -2.27 -0.75 11.81
C THR A 150 -1.53 -2.07 11.99
N LEU A 151 -0.84 -2.54 10.95
CA LEU A 151 -0.05 -3.78 10.97
C LEU A 151 1.13 -3.68 11.94
N MET A 152 1.86 -2.56 11.92
CA MET A 152 2.93 -2.25 12.88
C MET A 152 2.44 -2.35 14.31
N ALA A 153 1.28 -1.76 14.57
CA ALA A 153 0.70 -1.67 15.89
C ALA A 153 0.21 -3.04 16.39
N SER A 154 -0.47 -3.81 15.54
CA SER A 154 -0.88 -5.19 15.83
C SER A 154 0.29 -6.15 15.99
N ALA A 155 1.41 -5.89 15.32
CA ALA A 155 2.64 -6.68 15.41
C ALA A 155 3.52 -6.35 16.63
N SER A 156 3.25 -5.24 17.33
CA SER A 156 4.02 -4.81 18.49
C SER A 156 3.63 -5.60 19.73
N VAL A 157 4.51 -6.52 20.16
CA VAL A 157 4.30 -7.35 21.36
C VAL A 157 5.02 -6.70 22.54
N LYS A 158 4.25 -6.29 23.57
CA LYS A 158 4.81 -5.74 24.82
C LYS A 158 5.81 -6.73 25.45
N GLY A 159 7.06 -6.29 25.64
CA GLY A 159 8.08 -7.01 26.41
C GLY A 159 9.02 -7.94 25.64
N LYS A 160 8.94 -8.03 24.30
CA LYS A 160 9.85 -8.88 23.50
C LYS A 160 10.41 -8.14 22.28
N LEU A 161 11.42 -7.30 22.50
CA LEU A 161 12.07 -6.50 21.45
C LEU A 161 12.53 -7.32 20.23
N LEU A 162 13.14 -8.50 20.47
CA LEU A 162 13.56 -9.39 19.38
C LEU A 162 12.37 -9.92 18.55
N GLN A 163 11.23 -10.17 19.20
CA GLN A 163 10.04 -10.70 18.52
C GLN A 163 9.34 -9.62 17.69
N THR A 164 9.26 -8.39 18.23
CA THR A 164 8.76 -7.23 17.48
C THR A 164 9.63 -6.92 16.28
N GLY A 165 10.96 -6.99 16.42
CA GLY A 165 11.89 -6.79 15.31
C GLY A 165 11.70 -7.80 14.18
N ILE A 166 11.52 -9.09 14.49
CA ILE A 166 11.24 -10.12 13.48
C ILE A 166 9.89 -9.87 12.79
N ASN A 167 8.84 -9.49 13.52
CA ASN A 167 7.55 -9.18 12.90
C ASN A 167 7.64 -7.98 11.94
N TYR A 168 8.41 -6.95 12.31
CA TYR A 168 8.60 -5.79 11.45
C TYR A 168 9.40 -6.15 10.19
N LEU A 169 10.37 -7.06 10.29
CA LEU A 169 11.07 -7.60 9.11
C LEU A 169 10.12 -8.35 8.18
N VAL A 170 9.16 -9.12 8.71
CA VAL A 170 8.14 -9.79 7.87
C VAL A 170 7.25 -8.77 7.18
N ILE A 171 6.80 -7.72 7.87
CA ILE A 171 5.99 -6.65 7.25
C ILE A 171 6.80 -5.91 6.18
N ALA A 172 8.08 -5.61 6.43
CA ALA A 172 8.98 -5.01 5.44
C ALA A 172 9.14 -5.92 4.21
N LEU A 173 9.25 -7.23 4.40
CA LEU A 173 9.29 -8.21 3.30
C LEU A 173 8.00 -8.15 2.48
N VAL A 174 6.82 -8.06 3.12
CA VAL A 174 5.54 -7.90 2.42
C VAL A 174 5.51 -6.62 1.58
N ILE A 175 6.02 -5.49 2.10
CA ILE A 175 6.11 -4.23 1.36
C ILE A 175 7.01 -4.38 0.14
N ILE A 176 8.16 -5.06 0.28
CA ILE A 176 9.07 -5.35 -0.84
C ILE A 176 8.39 -6.26 -1.88
N CYS A 177 7.67 -7.29 -1.44
CA CYS A 177 6.90 -8.16 -2.33
C CYS A 177 5.83 -7.36 -3.08
N MET A 178 5.11 -6.45 -2.42
CA MET A 178 4.13 -5.56 -3.07
C MET A 178 4.79 -4.66 -4.11
N ALA A 179 5.94 -4.07 -3.77
CA ALA A 179 6.71 -3.25 -4.70
C ALA A 179 7.18 -4.06 -5.93
N ALA A 180 7.58 -5.31 -5.73
CA ALA A 180 7.96 -6.22 -6.81
C ALA A 180 6.77 -6.59 -7.70
N ILE A 181 5.61 -6.89 -7.11
CA ILE A 181 4.36 -7.14 -7.84
C ILE A 181 4.00 -5.91 -8.67
N PHE A 182 4.06 -4.72 -8.06
CA PHE A 182 3.77 -3.47 -8.75
C PHE A 182 4.75 -3.19 -9.89
N TYR A 183 6.05 -3.43 -9.69
CA TYR A 183 7.07 -3.36 -10.74
C TYR A 183 6.74 -4.28 -11.93
N VAL A 184 6.34 -5.53 -11.67
CA VAL A 184 5.95 -6.48 -12.72
C VAL A 184 4.72 -5.99 -13.47
N PHE A 185 3.70 -5.48 -12.76
CA PHE A 185 2.51 -4.90 -13.38
C PHE A 185 2.82 -3.66 -14.21
N LEU A 186 3.74 -2.80 -13.79
CA LEU A 186 4.17 -1.64 -14.56
C LEU A 186 4.98 -2.06 -15.79
N SER A 187 5.93 -2.99 -15.63
CA SER A 187 6.76 -3.47 -16.74
C SER A 187 5.93 -4.17 -17.81
N GLN A 188 5.00 -5.04 -17.41
CA GLN A 188 4.15 -5.82 -18.31
C GLN A 188 2.80 -5.16 -18.61
N GLY A 189 2.57 -3.96 -18.08
CA GLY A 189 1.26 -3.30 -18.07
C GLY A 189 0.62 -3.19 -19.44
N GLN A 190 1.37 -2.78 -20.46
CA GLN A 190 0.82 -2.69 -21.82
C GLN A 190 0.25 -4.03 -22.34
N ARG A 191 0.87 -5.18 -22.01
CA ARG A 191 0.36 -6.50 -22.42
C ARG A 191 -0.86 -6.94 -21.61
N PHE A 192 -0.89 -6.65 -20.31
CA PHE A 192 -2.04 -6.97 -19.45
C PHE A 192 -3.26 -6.11 -19.80
N ILE A 193 -3.04 -4.81 -20.01
CA ILE A 193 -4.07 -3.83 -20.36
C ILE A 193 -4.73 -4.17 -21.71
N GLN A 194 -3.92 -4.55 -22.71
CA GLN A 194 -4.44 -4.98 -24.01
C GLN A 194 -5.28 -6.26 -23.97
N ARG A 195 -5.05 -7.15 -22.98
CA ARG A 195 -5.83 -8.39 -22.83
C ARG A 195 -7.12 -8.24 -22.02
N LEU A 196 -7.11 -7.38 -21.00
CA LEU A 196 -8.25 -7.18 -20.10
C LEU A 196 -9.32 -6.25 -20.69
N GLY A 197 -8.92 -5.36 -21.60
CA GLY A 197 -9.79 -4.33 -22.16
C GLY A 197 -10.26 -3.31 -21.11
N PRO A 198 -10.85 -2.19 -21.54
CA PRO A 198 -11.30 -1.13 -20.64
C PRO A 198 -12.40 -1.60 -19.66
N VAL A 199 -13.33 -2.44 -20.13
CA VAL A 199 -14.44 -2.98 -19.32
C VAL A 199 -13.94 -3.95 -18.24
N GLY A 200 -13.03 -4.86 -18.59
CA GLY A 200 -12.48 -5.83 -17.63
C GLY A 200 -11.69 -5.15 -16.51
N ASN A 201 -10.92 -4.11 -16.85
CA ASN A 201 -10.20 -3.31 -15.87
C ASN A 201 -11.14 -2.58 -14.90
N GLN A 202 -12.25 -2.02 -15.40
CA GLN A 202 -13.27 -1.39 -14.54
C GLN A 202 -13.86 -2.40 -13.55
N ILE A 203 -14.25 -3.60 -14.00
CA ILE A 203 -14.83 -4.63 -13.11
C ILE A 203 -13.83 -5.03 -12.01
N ILE A 204 -12.57 -5.28 -12.37
CA ILE A 204 -11.53 -5.65 -11.39
C ILE A 204 -11.32 -4.52 -10.38
N ASN A 205 -11.25 -3.27 -10.83
CA ASN A 205 -11.09 -2.13 -9.92
C ASN A 205 -12.28 -1.98 -8.97
N LYS A 206 -13.52 -2.19 -9.44
CA LYS A 206 -14.71 -2.19 -8.57
C LYS A 206 -14.64 -3.31 -7.52
N LEU A 207 -14.20 -4.51 -7.90
CA LEU A 207 -14.02 -5.63 -6.97
C LEU A 207 -12.93 -5.35 -5.93
N VAL A 208 -11.76 -4.85 -6.35
CA VAL A 208 -10.68 -4.48 -5.43
C VAL A 208 -11.15 -3.37 -4.48
N ALA A 209 -11.85 -2.36 -4.98
CA ALA A 209 -12.40 -1.30 -4.16
C ALA A 209 -13.39 -1.82 -3.11
N PHE A 210 -14.27 -2.76 -3.47
CA PHE A 210 -15.16 -3.41 -2.52
C PHE A 210 -14.39 -4.16 -1.40
N PHE A 211 -13.37 -4.95 -1.75
CA PHE A 211 -12.55 -5.63 -0.73
C PHE A 211 -11.79 -4.65 0.17
N THR A 212 -11.26 -3.57 -0.40
CA THR A 212 -10.61 -2.49 0.34
C THR A 212 -11.58 -1.84 1.34
N PHE A 213 -12.82 -1.60 0.93
CA PHE A 213 -13.87 -1.08 1.82
C PHE A 213 -14.13 -2.02 3.00
N CYS A 214 -14.29 -3.33 2.74
CA CYS A 214 -14.48 -4.33 3.79
C CYS A 214 -13.31 -4.38 4.77
N ILE A 215 -12.06 -4.30 4.28
CA ILE A 215 -10.86 -4.25 5.13
C ILE A 215 -10.86 -2.98 5.99
N GLY A 216 -11.23 -1.83 5.42
CA GLY A 216 -11.36 -0.58 6.17
C GLY A 216 -12.38 -0.67 7.31
N ILE A 217 -13.53 -1.30 7.06
CA ILE A 217 -14.55 -1.55 8.10
C ILE A 217 -13.99 -2.47 9.18
N GLN A 218 -13.37 -3.59 8.81
CA GLN A 218 -12.81 -4.54 9.78
C GLN A 218 -11.79 -3.86 10.72
N ILE A 219 -10.90 -3.06 10.15
CA ILE A 219 -9.89 -2.32 10.91
C ILE A 219 -10.56 -1.28 11.82
N SER A 220 -11.57 -0.56 11.32
CA SER A 220 -12.32 0.43 12.10
C SER A 220 -13.03 -0.20 13.31
N VAL A 221 -13.73 -1.31 13.08
CA VAL A 221 -14.45 -2.06 14.11
C VAL A 221 -13.48 -2.62 15.16
N THR A 222 -12.32 -3.12 14.73
CA THR A 222 -11.26 -3.59 15.64
C THR A 222 -10.75 -2.45 16.53
N GLY A 223 -10.52 -1.27 15.94
CA GLY A 223 -10.13 -0.07 16.70
C GLY A 223 -11.19 0.33 17.73
N ILE A 224 -12.47 0.40 17.33
CA ILE A 224 -13.59 0.71 18.24
C ILE A 224 -13.68 -0.32 19.37
N SER A 225 -13.60 -1.61 19.05
CA SER A 225 -13.61 -2.71 20.01
C SER A 225 -12.55 -2.52 21.09
N GLN A 226 -11.33 -2.19 20.68
CA GLN A 226 -10.22 -1.96 21.60
C GLN A 226 -10.36 -0.67 22.42
N ILE A 227 -10.93 0.40 21.86
CA ILE A 227 -11.18 1.67 22.58
C ILE A 227 -12.22 1.49 23.69
N PHE A 228 -13.32 0.80 23.39
CA PHE A 228 -14.45 0.66 24.31
C PHE A 228 -14.42 -0.63 25.14
N HIS A 229 -13.35 -1.44 25.03
CA HIS A 229 -13.28 -2.79 25.61
C HIS A 229 -14.48 -3.68 25.22
N LEU A 230 -15.07 -3.45 24.05
CA LEU A 230 -16.18 -4.26 23.54
C LEU A 230 -15.61 -5.56 22.98
N ASN A 231 -16.03 -6.70 23.52
CA ASN A 231 -15.62 -8.01 23.01
C ASN A 231 -16.40 -8.30 21.72
N ILE A 232 -15.82 -7.96 20.57
CA ILE A 232 -16.41 -8.26 19.26
C ILE A 232 -15.78 -9.57 18.77
N LEU A 233 -16.66 -10.56 18.56
CA LEU A 233 -16.47 -11.92 18.04
C LEU A 233 -15.13 -12.24 17.36
#